data_AF-A0A357IVR1-F1
#
_entry.id   AF-A0A357IVR1-F1
#
_cell.length_a   1.000
_cell.length_b   1.000
_cell.length_c   1.000
_cell.angle_alpha   90.00
_cell.angle_beta   90.00
_cell.angle_gamma   90.00
#
_symmetry.space_group_name_H-M   'P 1'
#
loop_
_entity.id
_entity.type
_entity.pdbx_description
1 polymer ?
#
loop_
_entity_poly.entity_id
_entity_poly.type
_entity_poly.pdbx_seq_one_letter_code
_entity_poly.pdbx_strand_id
1 'polypeptide(L)' 'SYASPAFDPMVFPMSAVNRYWSSTTNTTNIAAAWAIDVSDSTNYTTGKTTLYFTRCVRGP' A
#
# COMPACT_ATOMS: atom_id res chain seq x y z
N SER A 1 -21.29 9.61 0.17
CA SER A 1 -20.27 9.23 1.17
C SER A 1 -18.92 9.54 0.58
N TYR A 2 -18.20 10.52 1.11
CA TYR A 2 -16.84 10.79 0.65
C TYR A 2 -15.92 9.79 1.33
N ALA A 3 -15.41 8.82 0.57
CA ALA A 3 -14.28 8.03 1.03
C ALA A 3 -13.10 9.00 1.14
N SER A 4 -12.77 9.41 2.37
CA SER A 4 -11.52 10.10 2.62
C SER A 4 -10.41 9.15 2.19
N PRO A 5 -9.60 9.47 1.17
CA PRO A 5 -8.52 8.59 0.78
C PRO A 5 -7.61 8.41 1.99
N ALA A 6 -7.15 7.18 2.25
CA ALA A 6 -6.15 6.89 3.29
C ALA A 6 -4.79 7.60 3.04
N PHE A 7 -4.73 8.45 2.02
CA PHE A 7 -3.55 9.07 1.48
C PHE A 7 -3.87 10.52 1.09
N ASP A 8 -3.23 11.46 1.80
CA ASP A 8 -3.30 12.89 1.50
C ASP A 8 -2.09 13.30 0.63
N PRO A 9 -2.29 13.64 -0.65
CA PRO A 9 -1.20 14.06 -1.52
C PRO A 9 -0.58 15.39 -1.08
N MET A 10 -1.25 16.23 -0.29
CA MET A 10 -0.65 17.46 0.25
C MET A 10 0.38 17.16 1.35
N VAL A 11 0.16 16.10 2.13
CA VAL A 11 1.11 15.63 3.15
C VAL A 11 2.24 14.81 2.51
N PHE A 12 1.94 14.09 1.42
CA PHE A 12 2.90 13.25 0.70
C PHE A 12 3.04 13.65 -0.79
N PRO A 13 3.59 14.83 -1.10
CA PRO A 13 3.56 15.44 -2.44
C PRO A 13 4.35 14.69 -3.51
N MET A 14 5.16 13.70 -3.14
CA MET A 14 5.91 12.85 -4.09
C MET A 14 5.39 11.41 -4.15
N SER A 15 4.28 11.10 -3.48
CA SER A 15 3.69 9.77 -3.50
C SER A 15 2.51 9.74 -4.47
N ALA A 16 2.54 8.75 -5.36
CA ALA A 16 1.49 8.55 -6.35
C ALA A 16 0.25 7.95 -5.70
N VAL A 17 -0.96 8.32 -6.16
CA VAL A 17 -2.18 7.61 -5.78
C VAL A 17 -2.20 6.27 -6.51
N ASN A 18 -1.61 5.25 -5.89
CA ASN A 18 -1.44 3.92 -6.48
C ASN A 18 -1.31 2.86 -5.37
N ARG A 19 -0.84 1.68 -5.75
CA ARG A 19 -0.67 0.51 -4.90
C ARG A 19 0.69 0.53 -4.21
N TYR A 20 0.67 0.27 -2.91
CA TYR A 20 1.85 0.23 -2.07
C TYR A 20 1.98 -1.11 -1.36
N TRP A 21 3.21 -1.63 -1.32
CA TRP A 21 3.54 -2.79 -0.52
C TRP A 21 3.47 -2.48 0.97
N SER A 22 2.91 -3.41 1.74
CA SER A 22 3.12 -3.52 3.17
C SER A 22 4.31 -4.45 3.46
N SER A 23 4.92 -4.31 4.64
CA SER A 23 5.96 -5.24 5.13
C SER A 23 5.42 -6.61 5.57
N THR A 24 4.11 -6.83 5.48
CA THR A 24 3.45 -8.06 5.94
C THR A 24 3.38 -9.12 4.84
N THR A 25 4.04 -10.26 5.07
CA THR A 25 3.86 -11.47 4.25
C THR A 25 2.51 -12.13 4.56
N ASN A 26 1.84 -12.69 3.55
CA ASN A 26 0.62 -13.46 3.78
C ASN A 26 0.95 -14.79 4.48
N THR A 27 0.30 -15.05 5.61
CA THR A 27 0.53 -16.24 6.44
C THR A 27 0.07 -17.53 5.79
N THR A 28 -0.95 -17.48 4.94
CA THR A 28 -1.51 -18.63 4.23
C THR A 28 -0.71 -18.95 2.96
N ASN A 29 -0.09 -17.95 2.35
CA ASN A 29 0.75 -18.11 1.16
C ASN A 29 1.99 -17.21 1.24
N ILE A 30 3.13 -17.81 1.58
CA ILE A 30 4.41 -17.10 1.77
C ILE A 30 4.95 -16.45 0.48
N ALA A 31 4.48 -16.88 -0.70
CA ALA A 31 4.81 -16.26 -1.99
C ALA A 31 4.05 -14.95 -2.23
N ALA A 32 3.05 -14.65 -1.40
CA ALA A 32 2.26 -13.42 -1.45
C ALA A 32 2.57 -12.48 -0.28
N ALA A 33 2.28 -11.20 -0.48
CA ALA A 33 2.35 -10.16 0.54
C ALA A 33 1.12 -9.25 0.47
N TRP A 34 0.88 -8.49 1.53
CA TRP A 34 -0.20 -7.53 1.60
C TRP A 34 0.18 -6.23 0.88
N ALA A 35 -0.78 -5.67 0.15
CA ALA A 35 -0.67 -4.35 -0.47
C ALA A 35 -1.97 -3.56 -0.24
N ILE A 36 -1.85 -2.24 -0.29
CA ILE A 36 -2.97 -1.30 -0.16
C ILE A 36 -3.05 -0.48 -1.46
N ASP A 37 -4.25 -0.36 -2.02
CA ASP A 37 -4.57 0.62 -3.03
C ASP A 37 -5.05 1.89 -2.33
N VAL A 38 -4.28 2.96 -2.44
CA VAL A 38 -4.61 4.21 -1.73
C VAL A 38 -5.66 5.05 -2.46
N SER A 39 -6.06 4.65 -3.68
CA SER A 39 -7.10 5.35 -4.45
C SER A 39 -8.49 5.14 -3.84
N ASP A 40 -8.75 3.96 -3.29
CA ASP A 40 -10.03 3.55 -2.71
C ASP A 40 -9.88 2.97 -1.29
N SER A 41 -8.66 2.91 -0.77
CA SER A 41 -8.31 2.34 0.55
C SER A 41 -8.60 0.83 0.66
N THR A 42 -8.52 0.10 -0.46
CA THR A 42 -8.71 -1.35 -0.50
C THR A 42 -7.41 -2.10 -0.21
N ASN A 43 -7.50 -3.17 0.59
CA ASN A 43 -6.38 -4.08 0.87
C ASN A 43 -6.54 -5.38 0.06
N TYR A 44 -5.43 -5.93 -0.42
CA TYR A 44 -5.42 -7.23 -1.10
C TYR A 44 -4.07 -7.91 -0.95
N THR A 45 -4.03 -9.21 -1.26
CA THR A 45 -2.81 -10.01 -1.25
C THR A 45 -2.41 -10.36 -2.67
N THR A 46 -1.15 -10.12 -3.03
CA THR A 46 -0.63 -10.50 -4.36
C THR A 46 0.79 -11.06 -4.26
N GLY A 47 1.26 -11.68 -5.33
CA GLY A 47 2.60 -12.28 -5.41
C GLY A 47 3.71 -11.25 -5.23
N LYS A 48 4.75 -11.59 -4.47
CA LYS A 48 5.90 -10.72 -4.14
C LYS A 48 6.71 -10.24 -5.36
N THR A 49 6.48 -10.83 -6.54
CA THR A 49 7.08 -10.43 -7.81
C THR A 49 6.35 -9.27 -8.51
N THR A 50 5.20 -8.85 -7.98
CA THR A 50 4.41 -7.74 -8.53
C THR A 50 5.10 -6.40 -8.27
N LEU A 51 5.09 -5.51 -9.27
CA LEU A 51 5.66 -4.17 -9.14
C LEU A 51 4.64 -3.22 -8.50
N TYR A 52 4.87 -2.86 -7.23
CA TYR A 52 4.17 -1.80 -6.52
C TYR A 52 5.15 -0.83 -5.86
N PHE A 53 4.63 0.34 -5.49
CA PHE A 53 5.42 1.36 -4.82
C PHE A 53 5.76 0.94 -3.38
N THR A 54 6.84 1.51 -2.85
CA THR A 54 7.21 1.40 -1.45
C THR A 54 7.45 2.80 -0.90
N ARG A 55 7.31 2.97 0.41
CA ARG A 55 7.65 4.20 1.10
C ARG A 55 8.48 3.89 2.33
N CYS A 56 9.54 4.65 2.54
CA CYS A 56 10.28 4.58 3.79
C CYS A 56 9.42 5.17 4.92
N VAL A 57 9.25 4.41 5.99
CA VAL A 57 8.63 4.86 7.24
C VAL A 57 9.71 5.11 8.27
N ARG A 58 9.58 6.18 9.05
CA ARG A 58 10.48 6.53 10.15
C ARG A 58 9.71 6.33 11.46
N GLY A 59 10.38 5.80 12.48
CA GLY A 59 9.80 5.72 13.82
C GLY A 59 9.71 7.09 14.50
N PRO A 60 9.03 7.16 15.66
CA PRO A 60 9.03 8.35 16.51
C PRO A 60 10.44 8.72 17.01
#